data_AF-A0A6G1GG25-F1
#
_entry.id   AF-A0A6G1GG25-F1
#
_cell.length_a   1.000
_cell.length_b   1.000
_cell.length_c   1.000
_cell.angle_alpha   90.00
_cell.angle_beta   90.00
_cell.angle_gamma   90.00
#
_symmetry.space_group_name_H-M   'P 1'
#
loop_
_entity.id
_entity.type
_entity.pdbx_description
1 polymer ?
#
loop_
_entity_poly.entity_id
_entity_poly.type
_entity_poly.pdbx_seq_one_letter_code
_entity_poly.pdbx_strand_id
1 'polypeptide(L)'
;MGPANGTHAPVGGLKADPTTDAFYFSLADVCKECMVLGGQAQVSFANGSRQDTTAGVYTHHLITTDVGRKSPQLPVTPVCPNGTAAAPPGGASGMGGMGGMGGMGGMEGAGHSHGRRHSLGRRQDSTVIPGLPEGAASMAASMFVSSGEDASPSFYASNDPTVKTGFYIAKDDKISGMLELVNYDNWEKDIYMALDYEYLPGPREPGWLDVGKGTVNIDGCGGSIDFHPPADRAVTYNGTDWKIGGDGYVLNFTPHLHDGAIDVNIFLNGESICNSKAIYGNGEGKMEVDGEDWETITAYEPCEKAIKVKKGDIMRLDSTYDLTKHRLRPDSQNHEMGAEAMALAAFIFALPEEVAATPADPGHAH
;
A
#
# COMPACT_ATOMS: atom_id res chain seq x y z
N MET A 1 9.34 -18.69 9.21
CA MET A 1 8.19 -18.01 9.84
C MET A 1 7.68 -18.86 10.99
N GLY A 2 7.30 -18.24 12.11
CA GLY A 2 6.83 -18.96 13.29
C GLY A 2 5.47 -19.64 13.08
N PRO A 3 5.09 -20.59 13.93
CA PRO A 3 3.77 -21.21 13.89
C PRO A 3 2.66 -20.21 14.30
N ALA A 4 1.42 -20.44 13.87
CA ALA A 4 0.26 -19.60 14.16
C ALA A 4 0.03 -19.36 15.67
N ASN A 5 0.31 -20.38 16.49
CA ASN A 5 0.21 -20.31 17.96
C ASN A 5 1.48 -19.79 18.64
N GLY A 6 2.45 -19.28 17.87
CA GLY A 6 3.72 -18.76 18.35
C GLY A 6 3.59 -17.37 18.97
N THR A 7 4.58 -16.98 19.78
CA THR A 7 4.74 -15.58 20.16
C THR A 7 5.45 -14.84 19.03
N HIS A 8 4.71 -14.02 18.30
CA HIS A 8 5.29 -13.16 17.27
C HIS A 8 6.07 -12.02 17.92
N ALA A 9 7.33 -11.84 17.51
CA ALA A 9 8.17 -10.81 18.08
C ALA A 9 7.54 -9.43 17.88
N PRO A 10 7.56 -8.54 18.88
CA PRO A 10 7.24 -7.14 18.65
C PRO A 10 8.31 -6.59 17.70
N VAL A 11 7.91 -6.24 16.48
CA VAL A 11 8.83 -5.70 15.48
C VAL A 11 8.73 -4.18 15.53
N GLY A 12 9.89 -3.51 15.61
CA GLY A 12 9.93 -2.06 15.53
C GLY A 12 9.65 -1.62 14.09
N GLY A 13 8.47 -1.04 13.84
CA GLY A 13 8.09 -0.49 12.54
C GLY A 13 6.60 -0.67 12.24
N LEU A 14 6.25 -0.77 10.96
CA LEU A 14 4.87 -1.02 10.52
C LEU A 14 4.52 -2.48 10.85
N LYS A 15 3.43 -2.67 11.59
CA LYS A 15 2.78 -3.96 11.82
C LYS A 15 1.29 -3.74 11.66
N ALA A 16 0.77 -3.97 10.46
CA ALA A 16 -0.64 -3.70 10.18
C ALA A 16 -1.56 -4.80 10.72
N ASP A 17 -1.13 -6.07 10.69
CA ASP A 17 -1.85 -7.19 11.31
C ASP A 17 -1.07 -7.68 12.55
N PRO A 18 -1.70 -7.71 13.74
CA PRO A 18 -1.04 -8.06 15.00
C PRO A 18 -0.48 -9.49 15.05
N THR A 19 -0.94 -10.38 14.19
CA THR A 19 -0.50 -11.79 14.09
C THR A 19 0.60 -12.05 13.07
N THR A 20 1.04 -11.02 12.34
CA THR A 20 2.12 -11.19 11.36
C THR A 20 3.49 -11.38 12.01
N ASP A 21 4.36 -12.11 11.31
CA ASP A 21 5.81 -11.95 11.41
C ASP A 21 6.25 -10.87 10.41
N ALA A 22 7.00 -9.87 10.87
CA ALA A 22 7.54 -8.81 10.01
C ALA A 22 9.06 -8.95 9.84
N PHE A 23 9.52 -8.84 8.60
CA PHE A 23 10.90 -8.96 8.19
C PHE A 23 11.35 -7.66 7.52
N TYR A 24 12.56 -7.20 7.84
CA TYR A 24 13.17 -6.04 7.20
C TYR A 24 14.46 -6.47 6.53
N PHE A 25 14.68 -6.03 5.30
CA PHE A 25 15.82 -6.45 4.49
C PHE A 25 16.31 -5.33 3.57
N SER A 26 17.52 -5.50 3.04
CA SER A 26 18.04 -4.69 1.94
C SER A 26 18.28 -5.59 0.74
N LEU A 27 17.90 -5.12 -0.44
CA LEU A 27 18.15 -5.84 -1.67
C LEU A 27 19.54 -5.49 -2.19
N ALA A 28 20.35 -6.53 -2.39
CA ALA A 28 21.60 -6.45 -3.13
C ALA A 28 21.32 -6.63 -4.63
N ASP A 29 22.29 -6.25 -5.46
CA ASP A 29 22.32 -6.56 -6.90
C ASP A 29 21.10 -6.10 -7.72
N VAL A 30 20.32 -5.17 -7.21
CA VAL A 30 19.33 -4.42 -8.01
C VAL A 30 20.09 -3.58 -9.04
N CYS A 31 19.56 -3.49 -10.27
CA CYS A 31 20.18 -2.69 -11.33
C CYS A 31 20.53 -1.27 -10.84
N LYS A 32 21.66 -0.76 -11.34
CA LYS A 32 22.17 0.58 -11.03
C LYS A 32 22.30 1.36 -12.32
N GLU A 33 21.96 2.64 -12.25
CA GLU A 33 21.86 3.51 -13.43
C GLU A 33 20.99 2.80 -14.49
N CYS A 34 19.72 2.62 -14.14
CA CYS A 34 18.76 1.91 -14.97
C CYS A 34 17.37 2.53 -14.85
N MET A 35 16.58 2.34 -15.90
CA MET A 35 15.17 2.69 -15.91
C MET A 35 14.32 1.44 -15.79
N VAL A 36 13.67 1.22 -14.65
CA VAL A 36 12.77 0.09 -14.46
C VAL A 36 11.42 0.40 -15.10
N LEU A 37 10.94 -0.53 -15.93
CA LEU A 37 9.70 -0.42 -16.70
C LEU A 37 8.51 -1.05 -15.97
N GLY A 38 8.77 -2.06 -15.16
CA GLY A 38 7.79 -2.68 -14.28
C GLY A 38 8.46 -3.69 -13.36
N GLY A 39 7.76 -4.09 -12.31
CA GLY A 39 8.24 -5.10 -11.39
C GLY A 39 7.13 -5.71 -10.54
N GLN A 40 7.37 -6.92 -10.08
CA GLN A 40 6.48 -7.69 -9.23
C GLN A 40 7.32 -8.34 -8.14
N ALA A 41 6.76 -8.40 -6.93
CA ALA A 41 7.37 -9.10 -5.83
C ALA A 41 6.35 -10.04 -5.22
N GLN A 42 6.81 -11.24 -4.89
CA GLN A 42 5.97 -12.30 -4.33
C GLN A 42 6.76 -13.15 -3.35
N VAL A 43 6.02 -13.89 -2.54
CA VAL A 43 6.57 -14.94 -1.68
C VAL A 43 6.31 -16.30 -2.33
N SER A 44 7.32 -17.16 -2.31
CA SER A 44 7.25 -18.51 -2.86
C SER A 44 7.93 -19.52 -1.92
N PHE A 45 7.61 -20.79 -2.13
CA PHE A 45 8.34 -21.89 -1.51
C PHE A 45 9.62 -22.20 -2.28
N ALA A 46 10.50 -23.03 -1.70
CA ALA A 46 11.80 -23.39 -2.30
C ALA A 46 11.70 -23.98 -3.72
N ASN A 47 10.57 -24.60 -4.07
CA ASN A 47 10.29 -25.16 -5.39
C ASN A 47 9.79 -24.12 -6.41
N GLY A 48 9.66 -22.84 -6.01
CA GLY A 48 9.14 -21.75 -6.83
C GLY A 48 7.61 -21.66 -6.89
N SER A 49 6.86 -22.56 -6.27
CA SER A 49 5.40 -22.41 -6.22
C SER A 49 5.03 -21.19 -5.39
N ARG A 50 4.07 -20.39 -5.87
CA ARG A 50 3.52 -19.25 -5.15
C ARG A 50 3.07 -19.71 -3.76
N GLN A 51 3.39 -18.90 -2.76
CA GLN A 51 2.80 -19.03 -1.45
C GLN A 51 1.52 -18.22 -1.46
N ASP A 52 0.40 -18.86 -1.14
CA ASP A 52 -0.90 -18.23 -0.97
C ASP A 52 -1.65 -18.81 0.25
N THR A 53 -2.88 -18.36 0.46
CA THR A 53 -3.73 -18.84 1.57
C THR A 53 -4.06 -20.32 1.49
N THR A 54 -4.06 -20.94 0.30
CA THR A 54 -4.27 -22.39 0.15
C THR A 54 -3.12 -23.19 0.78
N ALA A 55 -1.93 -22.59 0.84
CA ALA A 55 -0.75 -23.14 1.47
C ALA A 55 -0.59 -22.73 2.95
N GLY A 56 -1.63 -22.16 3.57
CA GLY A 56 -1.65 -21.81 4.99
C GLY A 56 -0.75 -20.61 5.34
N VAL A 57 -0.44 -19.76 4.38
CA VAL A 57 0.33 -18.52 4.61
C VAL A 57 -0.38 -17.37 3.90
N TYR A 58 -0.24 -16.15 4.38
CA TYR A 58 -0.83 -14.97 3.76
C TYR A 58 0.16 -13.82 3.75
N THR A 59 0.40 -13.24 2.57
CA THR A 59 1.23 -12.04 2.43
C THR A 59 0.39 -10.82 2.73
N HIS A 60 0.55 -10.24 3.90
CA HIS A 60 -0.18 -9.02 4.25
C HIS A 60 0.41 -7.81 3.52
N HIS A 61 1.72 -7.61 3.66
CA HIS A 61 2.45 -6.55 2.97
C HIS A 61 3.82 -7.03 2.53
N LEU A 62 4.16 -6.83 1.26
CA LEU A 62 5.53 -6.86 0.77
C LEU A 62 5.79 -5.50 0.13
N ILE A 63 6.72 -4.74 0.70
CA ILE A 63 7.01 -3.38 0.26
C ILE A 63 8.51 -3.22 0.09
N THR A 64 8.93 -2.74 -1.07
CA THR A 64 10.29 -2.33 -1.35
C THR A 64 10.31 -0.83 -1.62
N THR A 65 11.33 -0.16 -1.13
CA THR A 65 11.51 1.29 -1.22
C THR A 65 12.93 1.60 -1.61
N ASP A 66 13.10 2.53 -2.54
CA ASP A 66 14.36 3.17 -2.78
C ASP A 66 14.59 4.26 -1.73
N VAL A 67 15.57 4.00 -0.87
CA VAL A 67 15.97 4.90 0.23
C VAL A 67 17.13 5.80 -0.16
N GLY A 68 17.70 5.64 -1.36
CA GLY A 68 18.76 6.51 -1.88
C GLY A 68 18.23 7.78 -2.54
N ARG A 69 17.01 7.73 -3.08
CA ARG A 69 16.34 8.88 -3.70
C ARG A 69 15.19 9.42 -2.87
N LYS A 70 14.88 10.70 -3.09
CA LYS A 70 13.60 11.27 -2.68
C LYS A 70 12.52 10.79 -3.64
N SER A 71 11.40 10.33 -3.11
CA SER A 71 10.21 10.12 -3.93
C SER A 71 9.87 11.43 -4.64
N PRO A 72 9.53 11.38 -5.94
CA PRO A 72 8.87 12.50 -6.59
C PRO A 72 7.71 12.93 -5.72
N GLN A 73 7.60 14.23 -5.45
CA GLN A 73 6.58 14.76 -4.56
C GLN A 73 5.23 14.34 -5.10
N LEU A 74 4.49 13.54 -4.34
CA LEU A 74 3.16 13.10 -4.74
C LEU A 74 2.26 14.32 -4.92
N PRO A 75 1.74 14.58 -6.13
CA PRO A 75 1.00 15.78 -6.40
C PRO A 75 -0.47 15.54 -6.08
N VAL A 76 -0.80 14.94 -4.92
CA VAL A 76 -2.19 14.76 -4.50
C VAL A 76 -2.35 15.22 -3.06
N THR A 77 -3.42 15.96 -2.78
CA THR A 77 -3.72 16.44 -1.43
C THR A 77 -5.21 16.31 -1.17
N PRO A 78 -5.65 15.66 -0.08
CA PRO A 78 -7.06 15.47 0.20
C PRO A 78 -7.73 16.83 0.50
N VAL A 79 -8.95 16.99 0.02
CA VAL A 79 -9.80 18.16 0.21
C VAL A 79 -10.85 17.83 1.27
N CYS A 80 -10.59 18.23 2.51
CA CYS A 80 -11.47 17.90 3.63
C CYS A 80 -12.72 18.80 3.69
N PRO A 81 -13.84 18.33 4.28
CA PRO A 81 -15.10 19.08 4.34
C PRO A 81 -15.00 20.49 4.97
N ASN A 82 -14.03 20.71 5.84
CA ASN A 82 -13.73 22.00 6.46
C ASN A 82 -12.92 22.95 5.55
N GLY A 83 -12.62 22.54 4.31
CA GLY A 83 -11.79 23.26 3.36
C GLY A 83 -10.29 23.24 3.69
N THR A 84 -9.87 22.55 4.76
CA THR A 84 -8.44 22.40 5.03
C THR A 84 -7.89 21.30 4.14
N ALA A 85 -6.83 21.61 3.41
CA ALA A 85 -5.97 20.58 2.87
C ALA A 85 -5.39 19.80 4.06
N ALA A 86 -5.66 18.49 4.15
CA ALA A 86 -4.87 17.68 5.08
C ALA A 86 -3.42 17.70 4.57
N ALA A 87 -2.46 17.47 5.47
CA ALA A 87 -1.10 17.22 5.02
C ALA A 87 -1.18 16.11 3.95
N PRO A 88 -0.53 16.27 2.78
CA PRO A 88 -0.47 15.20 1.81
C PRO A 88 0.01 13.95 2.57
N PRO A 89 -0.58 12.77 2.33
CA PRO A 89 -0.07 11.55 2.91
C PRO A 89 1.39 11.48 2.48
N GLY A 90 2.31 11.78 3.40
CA GLY A 90 3.73 11.91 3.07
C GLY A 90 4.14 10.63 2.36
N GLY A 91 4.94 10.72 1.30
CA GLY A 91 5.50 9.55 0.63
C GLY A 91 6.09 8.59 1.69
N ALA A 92 5.73 7.32 1.60
CA ALA A 92 5.90 6.28 2.63
C ALA A 92 5.19 6.52 3.99
N SER A 93 4.96 7.75 4.44
CA SER A 93 4.22 8.09 5.68
C SER A 93 2.71 7.89 5.60
N GLY A 94 2.11 7.75 4.41
CA GLY A 94 0.76 7.21 4.25
C GLY A 94 0.61 5.79 4.81
N MET A 95 1.72 5.05 4.92
CA MET A 95 1.77 3.79 5.68
C MET A 95 1.79 4.02 7.19
N GLY A 96 2.16 5.20 7.67
CA GLY A 96 2.00 5.57 9.08
C GLY A 96 0.54 5.56 9.56
N GLY A 97 -0.42 5.73 8.64
CA GLY A 97 -1.85 5.50 8.90
C GLY A 97 -2.20 4.02 9.08
N MET A 98 -1.44 3.10 8.47
CA MET A 98 -1.57 1.64 8.67
C MET A 98 -0.93 1.17 9.99
N GLY A 99 0.03 1.93 10.54
CA GLY A 99 0.71 1.60 11.80
C GLY A 99 -0.02 2.04 13.08
N GLY A 100 -1.18 2.69 12.96
CA GLY A 100 -1.93 3.28 14.07
C GLY A 100 -2.96 2.35 14.73
N MET A 101 -3.21 1.15 14.20
CA MET A 101 -4.38 0.35 14.58
C MET A 101 -4.12 -0.72 15.64
N GLY A 102 -2.87 -0.95 16.02
CA GLY A 102 -2.51 -1.88 17.09
C GLY A 102 -2.77 -1.32 18.49
N GLY A 103 -4.03 -1.21 18.94
CA GLY A 103 -4.26 -0.76 20.31
C GLY A 103 -5.68 -0.46 20.79
N MET A 104 -6.72 -1.21 20.40
CA MET A 104 -8.01 -1.19 21.12
C MET A 104 -8.68 -2.57 21.19
N GLY A 105 -7.97 -3.58 21.69
CA GLY A 105 -8.55 -4.88 22.04
C GLY A 105 -8.32 -5.17 23.52
N GLY A 106 -9.27 -4.80 24.38
CA GLY A 106 -9.19 -5.13 25.80
C GLY A 106 -10.23 -4.43 26.66
N MET A 107 -11.50 -4.87 26.57
CA MET A 107 -12.45 -4.75 27.67
C MET A 107 -13.49 -5.89 27.62
N GLU A 108 -13.16 -7.00 28.27
CA GLU A 108 -14.16 -7.77 29.00
C GLU A 108 -14.26 -7.19 30.42
N GLY A 109 -15.48 -6.87 30.86
CA GLY A 109 -15.74 -6.46 32.23
C GLY A 109 -17.01 -5.65 32.41
N ALA A 110 -18.12 -6.33 32.64
CA ALA A 110 -19.38 -5.73 33.08
C ALA A 110 -19.19 -4.84 34.32
N GLY A 111 -19.67 -3.60 34.26
CA GLY A 111 -19.71 -2.70 35.41
C GLY A 111 -20.23 -1.30 35.07
N HIS A 112 -21.46 -0.98 35.50
CA HIS A 112 -22.01 0.37 35.42
C HIS A 112 -21.23 1.35 36.31
N SER A 113 -20.77 2.48 35.75
CA SER A 113 -20.37 3.66 36.52
C SER A 113 -20.22 4.88 35.60
N HIS A 114 -21.02 5.93 35.84
CA HIS A 114 -20.84 7.24 35.24
C HIS A 114 -19.61 7.95 35.84
N GLY A 115 -18.56 8.12 35.05
CA GLY A 115 -17.40 8.92 35.41
C GLY A 115 -16.86 9.70 34.22
N ARG A 116 -17.05 11.03 34.23
CA ARG A 116 -16.36 11.96 33.33
C ARG A 116 -14.85 11.74 33.41
N ARG A 117 -14.19 11.48 32.28
CA ARG A 117 -12.72 11.53 32.17
C ARG A 117 -12.30 12.52 31.11
N HIS A 118 -11.53 13.51 31.55
CA HIS A 118 -10.68 14.37 30.73
C HIS A 118 -9.60 13.51 30.06
N SER A 119 -9.45 13.62 28.74
CA SER A 119 -8.29 13.07 28.02
C SER A 119 -7.09 14.00 28.23
N LEU A 120 -6.11 13.53 28.99
CA LEU A 120 -4.77 14.11 28.99
C LEU A 120 -3.98 13.39 27.89
N GLY A 121 -3.49 14.18 26.93
CA GLY A 121 -2.77 13.72 25.75
C GLY A 121 -1.55 12.87 26.09
N ARG A 122 -1.57 11.62 25.65
CA ARG A 122 -0.40 10.74 25.63
C ARG A 122 0.42 11.12 24.40
N ARG A 123 1.60 11.70 24.58
CA ARG A 123 2.60 11.85 23.52
C ARG A 123 2.94 10.46 23.00
N GLN A 124 2.71 10.20 21.72
CA GLN A 124 3.33 9.09 21.01
C GLN A 124 4.83 9.37 20.94
N ASP A 125 5.63 8.55 21.63
CA ASP A 125 7.07 8.48 21.37
C ASP A 125 7.25 7.88 19.98
N SER A 126 7.91 8.62 19.09
CA SER A 126 8.21 8.19 17.72
C SER A 126 9.10 6.96 17.75
N THR A 127 8.62 5.84 17.22
CA THR A 127 9.38 4.60 17.02
C THR A 127 10.54 4.86 16.06
N VAL A 128 11.76 4.80 16.59
CA VAL A 128 13.01 4.83 15.80
C VAL A 128 13.12 3.48 15.10
N ILE A 129 13.09 3.47 13.76
CA ILE A 129 13.37 2.27 12.95
C ILE A 129 14.87 1.93 13.14
N PRO A 130 15.22 0.76 13.68
CA PRO A 130 16.61 0.36 13.88
C PRO A 130 17.38 0.36 12.54
N GLY A 131 18.45 1.16 12.46
CA GLY A 131 19.29 1.28 11.26
C GLY A 131 19.10 2.57 10.44
N LEU A 132 18.10 3.39 10.75
CA LEU A 132 18.01 4.76 10.24
C LEU A 132 18.72 5.73 11.20
N PRO A 133 19.56 6.65 10.71
CA PRO A 133 20.27 7.59 11.57
C PRO A 133 19.27 8.50 12.33
N GLU A 134 19.49 8.68 13.64
CA GLU A 134 18.74 9.64 14.45
C GLU A 134 18.74 11.02 13.78
N GLY A 135 17.56 11.56 13.50
CA GLY A 135 17.41 12.85 12.83
C GLY A 135 17.26 12.79 11.31
N ALA A 136 17.20 11.61 10.69
CA ALA A 136 16.67 11.46 9.33
C ALA A 136 15.18 11.84 9.35
N ALA A 137 14.89 13.14 9.21
CA ALA A 137 13.54 13.62 8.93
C ALA A 137 13.00 12.80 7.77
N SER A 138 11.99 11.96 8.04
CA SER A 138 11.28 11.04 7.12
C SER A 138 11.57 11.38 5.66
N MET A 139 12.72 10.94 5.16
CA MET A 139 13.05 11.14 3.76
C MET A 139 12.04 10.27 3.06
N ALA A 140 11.13 10.89 2.31
CA ALA A 140 10.07 10.20 1.61
C ALA A 140 10.73 9.20 0.65
N ALA A 141 10.93 7.97 1.13
CA ALA A 141 11.51 6.90 0.35
C ALA A 141 10.56 6.64 -0.83
N SER A 142 11.13 6.41 -2.01
CA SER A 142 10.30 6.16 -3.18
C SER A 142 9.89 4.70 -3.19
N MET A 143 8.59 4.43 -3.06
CA MET A 143 8.07 3.07 -3.19
C MET A 143 8.42 2.51 -4.57
N PHE A 144 9.19 1.43 -4.56
CA PHE A 144 9.51 0.67 -5.75
C PHE A 144 8.37 -0.31 -5.98
N VAL A 145 8.54 -1.59 -5.64
CA VAL A 145 7.48 -2.59 -5.75
C VAL A 145 6.76 -2.74 -4.41
N SER A 146 5.43 -2.80 -4.44
CA SER A 146 4.64 -3.20 -3.28
C SER A 146 3.48 -4.10 -3.71
N SER A 147 3.19 -5.12 -2.91
CA SER A 147 2.12 -6.10 -3.11
C SER A 147 1.57 -6.57 -1.77
N GLY A 148 0.32 -7.04 -1.75
CA GLY A 148 -0.19 -7.93 -0.71
C GLY A 148 -0.35 -9.33 -1.28
N GLU A 149 -1.35 -10.05 -0.76
CA GLU A 149 -1.74 -11.37 -1.26
C GLU A 149 -2.18 -11.35 -2.73
N ASP A 150 -2.70 -10.22 -3.21
CA ASP A 150 -3.09 -10.01 -4.60
C ASP A 150 -1.90 -10.06 -5.58
N ALA A 151 -0.67 -9.91 -5.09
CA ALA A 151 0.57 -9.95 -5.86
C ALA A 151 0.57 -9.06 -7.13
N SER A 152 -0.19 -7.96 -7.15
CA SER A 152 -0.30 -7.13 -8.36
C SER A 152 1.06 -6.55 -8.79
N PRO A 153 1.43 -6.64 -10.07
CA PRO A 153 2.64 -5.99 -10.59
C PRO A 153 2.52 -4.47 -10.51
N SER A 154 3.65 -3.79 -10.33
CA SER A 154 3.79 -2.34 -10.49
C SER A 154 4.31 -2.04 -11.89
N PHE A 155 3.56 -1.28 -12.68
CA PHE A 155 3.97 -0.82 -14.00
C PHE A 155 4.46 0.63 -13.95
N TYR A 156 5.66 0.90 -14.43
CA TYR A 156 6.23 2.26 -14.46
C TYR A 156 6.31 2.82 -15.88
N ALA A 157 6.38 1.94 -16.88
CA ALA A 157 6.23 2.28 -18.28
C ALA A 157 4.76 2.52 -18.62
N SER A 158 4.50 3.57 -19.40
CA SER A 158 3.19 3.86 -19.94
C SER A 158 2.88 2.89 -21.09
N ASN A 159 1.63 2.42 -21.16
CA ASN A 159 1.12 1.72 -22.34
C ASN A 159 0.92 2.65 -23.55
N ASP A 160 0.98 3.97 -23.35
CA ASP A 160 1.08 4.95 -24.44
C ASP A 160 2.56 5.16 -24.82
N PRO A 161 3.01 4.71 -26.00
CA PRO A 161 4.42 4.79 -26.41
C PRO A 161 4.91 6.23 -26.61
N THR A 162 4.02 7.22 -26.64
CA THR A 162 4.38 8.64 -26.70
C THR A 162 4.75 9.22 -25.33
N VAL A 163 4.45 8.50 -24.24
CA VAL A 163 4.73 8.89 -22.86
C VAL A 163 5.82 7.97 -22.31
N LYS A 164 7.08 8.35 -22.48
CA LYS A 164 8.22 7.58 -21.98
C LYS A 164 8.38 7.76 -20.48
N THR A 165 8.12 6.72 -19.70
CA THR A 165 8.15 6.76 -18.23
C THR A 165 8.85 5.54 -17.66
N GLY A 166 9.46 5.70 -16.49
CA GLY A 166 9.95 4.57 -15.72
C GLY A 166 10.43 4.97 -14.34
N PHE A 167 10.73 3.99 -13.50
CA PHE A 167 11.31 4.20 -12.18
C PHE A 167 12.83 4.19 -12.30
N TYR A 168 13.45 5.35 -12.19
CA TYR A 168 14.90 5.46 -12.31
C TYR A 168 15.63 5.06 -11.01
N ILE A 169 16.57 4.13 -11.09
CA ILE A 169 17.45 3.76 -9.97
C ILE A 169 18.84 4.32 -10.26
N ALA A 170 19.29 5.28 -9.45
CA ALA A 170 20.60 5.89 -9.59
C ALA A 170 21.72 4.95 -9.11
N LYS A 171 22.96 5.35 -9.40
CA LYS A 171 24.16 4.55 -9.11
C LYS A 171 24.31 4.18 -7.64
N ASP A 172 24.02 5.13 -6.76
CA ASP A 172 24.24 5.01 -5.31
C ASP A 172 22.94 4.68 -4.55
N ASP A 173 21.83 4.50 -5.27
CA ASP A 173 20.54 4.21 -4.68
C ASP A 173 20.55 2.84 -4.00
N LYS A 174 19.79 2.73 -2.90
CA LYS A 174 19.68 1.50 -2.11
C LYS A 174 18.22 1.13 -2.01
N ILE A 175 17.92 -0.13 -2.26
CA ILE A 175 16.56 -0.64 -2.08
C ILE A 175 16.48 -1.39 -0.76
N SER A 176 15.58 -0.95 0.10
CA SER A 176 15.21 -1.62 1.35
C SER A 176 13.80 -2.16 1.25
N GLY A 177 13.45 -3.15 2.05
CA GLY A 177 12.11 -3.68 2.05
C GLY A 177 11.63 -4.19 3.40
N MET A 178 10.32 -4.39 3.45
CA MET A 178 9.57 -4.96 4.55
C MET A 178 8.66 -6.07 3.99
N LEU A 179 8.53 -7.15 4.75
CA LEU A 179 7.61 -8.24 4.45
C LEU A 179 6.84 -8.59 5.73
N GLU A 180 5.51 -8.55 5.68
CA GLU A 180 4.58 -9.00 6.71
C GLU A 180 3.89 -10.26 6.22
N LEU A 181 3.99 -11.33 7.00
CA LEU A 181 3.38 -12.62 6.67
C LEU A 181 2.63 -13.19 7.85
N VAL A 182 1.48 -13.80 7.57
CA VAL A 182 0.73 -14.60 8.53
C VAL A 182 0.95 -16.07 8.19
N ASN A 183 1.27 -16.89 9.19
CA ASN A 183 1.26 -18.34 9.07
C ASN A 183 0.03 -18.87 9.80
N TYR A 184 -0.89 -19.50 9.08
CA TYR A 184 -2.07 -20.11 9.67
C TYR A 184 -1.80 -21.53 10.21
N ASP A 185 -0.66 -22.12 9.86
CA ASP A 185 -0.29 -23.45 10.34
C ASP A 185 0.50 -23.40 11.65
N ASN A 186 0.32 -24.44 12.47
CA ASN A 186 1.00 -24.59 13.75
C ASN A 186 2.44 -25.18 13.63
N TRP A 187 3.08 -25.03 12.48
CA TRP A 187 4.47 -25.43 12.24
C TRP A 187 5.22 -24.37 11.43
N GLU A 188 6.55 -24.39 11.55
CA GLU A 188 7.42 -23.46 10.84
C GLU A 188 7.43 -23.72 9.33
N LYS A 189 7.54 -22.64 8.55
CA LYS A 189 7.65 -22.69 7.09
C LYS A 189 8.85 -21.89 6.61
N ASP A 190 9.54 -22.48 5.64
CA ASP A 190 10.55 -21.81 4.82
C ASP A 190 9.89 -21.12 3.64
N ILE A 191 10.26 -19.86 3.44
CA ILE A 191 9.68 -18.95 2.46
C ILE A 191 10.80 -18.16 1.79
N TYR A 192 10.57 -17.78 0.54
CA TYR A 192 11.52 -17.06 -0.28
C TYR A 192 10.82 -15.86 -0.89
N MET A 193 11.44 -14.69 -0.82
CA MET A 193 10.98 -13.51 -1.53
C MET A 193 11.63 -13.49 -2.91
N ALA A 194 10.82 -13.34 -3.94
CA ALA A 194 11.26 -13.13 -5.32
C ALA A 194 10.85 -11.73 -5.76
N LEU A 195 11.75 -11.05 -6.46
CA LEU A 195 11.52 -9.77 -7.11
C LEU A 195 11.90 -9.91 -8.58
N ASP A 196 10.89 -9.86 -9.44
CA ASP A 196 11.05 -9.87 -10.89
C ASP A 196 10.80 -8.46 -11.43
N TYR A 197 11.70 -7.95 -12.26
CA TYR A 197 11.55 -6.62 -12.84
C TYR A 197 12.21 -6.49 -14.20
N GLU A 198 11.62 -5.67 -15.05
CA GLU A 198 12.13 -5.35 -16.38
C GLU A 198 12.78 -3.96 -16.36
N TYR A 199 13.97 -3.82 -16.94
CA TYR A 199 14.69 -2.55 -16.94
C TYR A 199 15.48 -2.30 -18.22
N LEU A 200 15.71 -1.02 -18.50
CA LEU A 200 16.66 -0.54 -19.50
C LEU A 200 17.98 -0.15 -18.80
N PRO A 201 19.13 -0.70 -19.21
CA PRO A 201 20.41 -0.33 -18.62
C PRO A 201 20.87 1.04 -19.11
N GLY A 202 21.59 1.76 -18.24
CA GLY A 202 22.21 3.03 -18.54
C GLY A 202 21.51 4.24 -17.92
N PRO A 203 22.15 5.41 -18.00
CA PRO A 203 21.59 6.64 -17.43
C PRO A 203 20.24 6.97 -18.07
N ARG A 204 19.39 7.69 -17.33
CA ARG A 204 18.10 8.18 -17.83
C ARG A 204 18.31 9.02 -19.11
N GLU A 205 17.71 8.57 -20.21
CA GLU A 205 17.75 9.31 -21.47
C GLU A 205 16.87 10.58 -21.43
N PRO A 206 17.21 11.63 -22.18
CA PRO A 206 16.36 12.82 -22.32
C PRO A 206 14.93 12.48 -22.78
N GLY A 207 13.93 13.12 -22.15
CA GLY A 207 12.51 12.93 -22.45
C GLY A 207 11.84 11.75 -21.74
N TRP A 208 12.60 10.95 -20.98
CA TRP A 208 12.00 10.01 -20.03
C TRP A 208 11.56 10.73 -18.77
N LEU A 209 10.31 10.51 -18.38
CA LEU A 209 9.76 10.98 -17.13
C LEU A 209 10.04 9.96 -16.04
N ASP A 210 10.55 10.43 -14.92
CA ASP A 210 10.73 9.61 -13.74
C ASP A 210 9.43 9.57 -12.93
N VAL A 211 9.16 8.40 -12.36
CA VAL A 211 7.88 8.14 -11.69
C VAL A 211 8.03 8.02 -10.18
N GLY A 212 6.94 8.30 -9.48
CA GLY A 212 6.75 7.99 -8.07
C GLY A 212 5.45 7.23 -7.86
N LYS A 213 5.41 6.39 -6.82
CA LYS A 213 4.20 5.67 -6.41
C LYS A 213 3.54 6.38 -5.23
N GLY A 214 2.27 6.70 -5.37
CA GLY A 214 1.44 7.28 -4.32
C GLY A 214 0.25 6.39 -3.99
N THR A 215 -0.49 6.78 -2.96
CA THR A 215 -1.72 6.10 -2.55
C THR A 215 -2.82 7.12 -2.29
N VAL A 216 -4.03 6.80 -2.70
CA VAL A 216 -5.26 7.48 -2.26
C VAL A 216 -6.17 6.47 -1.59
N ASN A 217 -6.95 6.94 -0.63
CA ASN A 217 -7.93 6.12 0.07
C ASN A 217 -9.27 6.83 0.13
N ILE A 218 -10.27 6.09 0.60
CA ILE A 218 -11.64 6.58 0.69
C ILE A 218 -11.79 7.68 1.75
N ASP A 219 -11.02 7.62 2.83
CA ASP A 219 -11.04 8.61 3.91
C ASP A 219 -9.71 9.35 4.03
N GLY A 220 -9.42 10.22 3.05
CA GLY A 220 -8.20 11.02 3.02
C GLY A 220 -8.08 12.02 4.16
N CYS A 221 -9.12 12.17 4.98
CA CYS A 221 -9.23 13.18 6.03
C CYS A 221 -9.33 12.62 7.45
N GLY A 222 -9.95 11.44 7.63
CA GLY A 222 -10.24 10.88 8.95
C GLY A 222 -9.14 10.01 9.54
N GLY A 223 -8.08 9.70 8.80
CA GLY A 223 -6.88 9.01 9.29
C GLY A 223 -7.08 7.52 9.65
N SER A 224 -8.32 7.05 9.66
CA SER A 224 -8.70 5.64 9.70
C SER A 224 -9.00 5.19 8.27
N ILE A 225 -8.50 4.03 7.90
CA ILE A 225 -8.67 3.43 6.56
C ILE A 225 -9.51 2.15 6.61
N ASP A 226 -9.83 1.73 7.82
CA ASP A 226 -10.62 0.58 8.21
C ASP A 226 -12.10 0.96 8.38
N PHE A 227 -13.00 0.09 7.95
CA PHE A 227 -14.43 0.25 8.18
C PHE A 227 -15.15 -1.10 8.13
N HIS A 228 -16.43 -1.13 8.48
CA HIS A 228 -17.23 -2.36 8.51
C HIS A 228 -18.45 -2.23 7.58
N PRO A 229 -18.46 -2.92 6.44
CA PRO A 229 -19.63 -2.99 5.56
C PRO A 229 -20.81 -3.72 6.20
N PRO A 230 -22.06 -3.37 5.84
CA PRO A 230 -23.21 -4.11 6.28
C PRO A 230 -23.18 -5.54 5.73
N ALA A 231 -23.46 -6.52 6.58
CA ALA A 231 -23.40 -7.94 6.22
C ALA A 231 -24.51 -8.38 5.23
N ASP A 232 -25.60 -7.63 5.14
CA ASP A 232 -26.85 -8.06 4.49
C ASP A 232 -27.14 -7.38 3.15
N ARG A 233 -26.26 -6.49 2.68
CA ARG A 233 -26.46 -5.76 1.42
C ARG A 233 -25.18 -5.19 0.85
N ALA A 234 -25.22 -4.90 -0.45
CA ALA A 234 -24.20 -4.07 -1.09
C ALA A 234 -24.24 -2.61 -0.58
N VAL A 235 -23.07 -1.99 -0.48
CA VAL A 235 -22.89 -0.57 -0.17
C VAL A 235 -21.75 0.01 -1.00
N THR A 236 -21.91 1.25 -1.45
CA THR A 236 -20.82 2.02 -2.06
C THR A 236 -20.38 3.12 -1.10
N TYR A 237 -19.10 3.11 -0.77
CA TYR A 237 -18.44 4.18 -0.05
C TYR A 237 -17.92 5.19 -1.05
N ASN A 238 -18.21 6.47 -0.82
CA ASN A 238 -17.75 7.56 -1.67
C ASN A 238 -16.54 8.20 -1.02
N GLY A 239 -15.44 8.35 -1.76
CA GLY A 239 -14.20 8.83 -1.18
C GLY A 239 -14.09 10.33 -1.05
N THR A 240 -13.04 10.74 -0.35
CA THR A 240 -12.58 12.12 -0.29
C THR A 240 -12.06 12.57 -1.66
N ASP A 241 -12.30 13.83 -2.01
CA ASP A 241 -11.72 14.46 -3.19
C ASP A 241 -10.22 14.74 -2.96
N TRP A 242 -9.38 14.44 -3.94
CA TRP A 242 -7.93 14.61 -3.93
C TRP A 242 -7.52 15.61 -5.00
N LYS A 243 -6.99 16.75 -4.60
CA LYS A 243 -6.56 17.79 -5.52
C LYS A 243 -5.18 17.49 -6.10
N ILE A 244 -5.05 17.51 -7.42
CA ILE A 244 -3.79 17.35 -8.13
C ILE A 244 -2.93 18.62 -7.97
N GLY A 245 -1.69 18.47 -7.53
CA GLY A 245 -0.76 19.55 -7.20
C GLY A 245 0.15 20.01 -8.34
N GLY A 246 0.27 19.21 -9.41
CA GLY A 246 1.18 19.46 -10.53
C GLY A 246 0.70 18.82 -11.84
N ASP A 247 1.19 19.33 -12.95
CA ASP A 247 0.92 18.77 -14.27
C ASP A 247 1.73 17.48 -14.47
N GLY A 248 1.17 16.50 -15.18
CA GLY A 248 1.88 15.26 -15.45
C GLY A 248 0.95 14.16 -15.96
N TYR A 249 1.27 12.93 -15.59
CA TYR A 249 0.49 11.75 -15.94
C TYR A 249 0.26 10.88 -14.71
N VAL A 250 -0.97 10.38 -14.55
CA VAL A 250 -1.24 9.20 -13.74
C VAL A 250 -1.23 8.01 -14.68
N LEU A 251 -0.30 7.07 -14.49
CA LEU A 251 -0.04 5.99 -15.44
C LEU A 251 -0.96 4.80 -15.23
N ASN A 252 -1.15 4.44 -13.97
CA ASN A 252 -2.02 3.34 -13.58
C ASN A 252 -2.52 3.50 -12.15
N PHE A 253 -3.57 2.72 -11.85
CA PHE A 253 -4.11 2.51 -10.53
C PHE A 253 -4.10 1.02 -10.21
N THR A 254 -3.62 0.68 -9.03
CA THR A 254 -3.66 -0.66 -8.46
C THR A 254 -4.49 -0.60 -7.18
N PRO A 255 -5.73 -1.12 -7.18
CA PRO A 255 -6.50 -1.22 -5.96
C PRO A 255 -5.75 -2.05 -4.90
N HIS A 256 -6.00 -1.72 -3.64
CA HIS A 256 -5.62 -2.53 -2.49
C HIS A 256 -6.84 -2.54 -1.57
N LEU A 257 -7.58 -3.63 -1.67
CA LEU A 257 -8.86 -3.84 -1.02
C LEU A 257 -8.77 -5.05 -0.12
N HIS A 258 -9.45 -4.99 1.02
CA HIS A 258 -9.75 -6.19 1.80
C HIS A 258 -10.94 -6.94 1.18
N ASP A 259 -11.10 -8.21 1.58
CA ASP A 259 -12.20 -9.04 1.08
C ASP A 259 -13.57 -8.45 1.40
N GLY A 260 -14.57 -8.85 0.62
CA GLY A 260 -15.89 -8.24 0.61
C GLY A 260 -16.02 -7.09 -0.39
N ALA A 261 -14.91 -6.54 -0.87
CA ALA A 261 -14.92 -5.55 -1.94
C ALA A 261 -15.27 -6.20 -3.28
N ILE A 262 -16.05 -5.48 -4.09
CA ILE A 262 -16.44 -5.85 -5.45
C ILE A 262 -15.62 -5.08 -6.48
N ASP A 263 -15.49 -3.76 -6.27
CA ASP A 263 -14.78 -2.89 -7.19
C ASP A 263 -14.27 -1.61 -6.51
N VAL A 264 -13.36 -0.95 -7.24
CA VAL A 264 -12.97 0.44 -7.05
C VAL A 264 -13.26 1.22 -8.32
N ASN A 265 -13.79 2.42 -8.16
CA ASN A 265 -13.99 3.37 -9.24
C ASN A 265 -13.19 4.64 -8.97
N ILE A 266 -12.33 5.00 -9.92
CA ILE A 266 -11.54 6.22 -9.87
C ILE A 266 -12.15 7.26 -10.81
N PHE A 267 -12.35 8.46 -10.25
CA PHE A 267 -12.88 9.61 -10.96
C PHE A 267 -11.81 10.67 -11.14
N LEU A 268 -11.83 11.37 -12.26
CA LEU A 268 -11.10 12.61 -12.51
C LEU A 268 -12.10 13.68 -12.94
N ASN A 269 -12.18 14.77 -12.20
CA ASN A 269 -13.12 15.88 -12.44
C ASN A 269 -14.59 15.42 -12.59
N GLY A 270 -14.98 14.38 -11.82
CA GLY A 270 -16.31 13.79 -11.83
C GLY A 270 -16.57 12.75 -12.93
N GLU A 271 -15.63 12.53 -13.85
CA GLU A 271 -15.71 11.49 -14.88
C GLU A 271 -15.00 10.22 -14.40
N SER A 272 -15.66 9.05 -14.50
CA SER A 272 -15.03 7.76 -14.21
C SER A 272 -13.96 7.47 -15.26
N ILE A 273 -12.70 7.36 -14.82
CA ILE A 273 -11.53 7.11 -15.68
C ILE A 273 -11.02 5.67 -15.57
N CYS A 274 -11.42 4.94 -14.53
CA CYS A 274 -11.05 3.56 -14.26
C CYS A 274 -12.12 2.92 -13.36
N ASN A 275 -12.60 1.74 -13.73
CA ASN A 275 -13.35 0.86 -12.83
C ASN A 275 -12.62 -0.48 -12.80
N SER A 276 -12.08 -0.83 -11.64
CA SER A 276 -11.28 -2.03 -11.43
C SER A 276 -12.06 -2.98 -10.53
N LYS A 277 -12.42 -4.16 -11.05
CA LYS A 277 -13.13 -5.19 -10.29
C LYS A 277 -12.16 -6.10 -9.56
N ALA A 278 -12.52 -6.46 -8.33
CA ALA A 278 -11.81 -7.49 -7.58
C ALA A 278 -12.04 -8.87 -8.21
N ILE A 279 -10.99 -9.68 -8.22
CA ILE A 279 -11.01 -11.03 -8.78
C ILE A 279 -10.73 -12.03 -7.64
N TYR A 280 -11.72 -12.87 -7.35
CA TYR A 280 -11.66 -13.87 -6.28
C TYR A 280 -11.41 -15.28 -6.83
N GLY A 281 -10.68 -16.09 -6.08
CA GLY A 281 -10.81 -17.55 -6.17
C GLY A 281 -10.51 -18.20 -7.52
N ASN A 282 -9.63 -17.63 -8.35
CA ASN A 282 -9.28 -18.12 -9.70
C ASN A 282 -8.45 -19.44 -9.70
N GLY A 283 -8.80 -20.39 -8.84
CA GLY A 283 -8.03 -21.63 -8.60
C GLY A 283 -6.93 -21.48 -7.55
N GLU A 284 -6.62 -20.24 -7.15
CA GLU A 284 -5.76 -19.84 -6.04
C GLU A 284 -6.60 -19.07 -5.01
N GLY A 285 -6.08 -18.86 -3.80
CA GLY A 285 -6.73 -18.00 -2.81
C GLY A 285 -8.04 -18.54 -2.24
N LYS A 286 -8.23 -19.87 -2.21
CA LYS A 286 -9.34 -20.52 -1.50
C LYS A 286 -8.81 -21.30 -0.30
N MET A 287 -9.44 -21.17 0.85
CA MET A 287 -9.17 -22.06 1.99
C MET A 287 -10.45 -22.35 2.75
N GLU A 288 -10.47 -23.46 3.46
CA GLU A 288 -11.53 -23.81 4.40
C GLU A 288 -11.16 -23.26 5.77
N VAL A 289 -12.04 -22.45 6.37
CA VAL A 289 -11.91 -21.95 7.74
C VAL A 289 -13.13 -22.42 8.51
N ASP A 290 -12.91 -23.23 9.55
CA ASP A 290 -13.96 -23.83 10.38
C ASP A 290 -15.05 -24.59 9.60
N GLY A 291 -14.66 -25.26 8.51
CA GLY A 291 -15.57 -26.03 7.67
C GLY A 291 -16.34 -25.20 6.64
N GLU A 292 -16.05 -23.90 6.53
CA GLU A 292 -16.64 -23.01 5.54
C GLU A 292 -15.59 -22.57 4.52
N ASP A 293 -15.96 -22.63 3.24
CA ASP A 293 -15.12 -22.10 2.16
C ASP A 293 -15.00 -20.57 2.30
N TRP A 294 -13.77 -20.08 2.21
CA TRP A 294 -13.43 -18.67 2.09
C TRP A 294 -12.55 -18.44 0.87
N GLU A 295 -12.81 -17.35 0.17
CA GLU A 295 -12.06 -16.91 -1.00
C GLU A 295 -11.50 -15.50 -0.71
N THR A 296 -10.23 -15.30 -1.02
CA THR A 296 -9.57 -13.98 -0.97
C THR A 296 -9.53 -13.34 -2.36
N ILE A 297 -9.38 -12.02 -2.38
CA ILE A 297 -8.97 -11.31 -3.59
C ILE A 297 -7.58 -11.80 -4.02
N THR A 298 -7.46 -12.17 -5.29
CA THR A 298 -6.22 -12.71 -5.90
C THR A 298 -5.64 -11.80 -6.98
N ALA A 299 -6.44 -10.88 -7.52
CA ALA A 299 -6.06 -9.92 -8.54
C ALA A 299 -7.15 -8.84 -8.68
N TYR A 300 -6.89 -7.87 -9.56
CA TYR A 300 -7.86 -6.86 -9.97
C TYR A 300 -7.87 -6.71 -11.50
N GLU A 301 -8.99 -6.25 -12.07
CA GLU A 301 -9.02 -5.82 -13.47
C GLU A 301 -8.09 -4.59 -13.64
N PRO A 302 -7.11 -4.62 -14.57
CA PRO A 302 -6.06 -3.61 -14.61
C PRO A 302 -6.56 -2.23 -15.09
N CYS A 303 -6.03 -1.18 -14.47
CA CYS A 303 -6.24 0.22 -14.89
C CYS A 303 -4.92 0.85 -15.32
N GLU A 304 -4.50 0.59 -16.56
CA GLU A 304 -3.16 0.93 -17.07
C GLU A 304 -3.14 2.06 -18.11
N LYS A 305 -4.27 2.76 -18.26
CA LYS A 305 -4.34 3.89 -19.18
C LYS A 305 -3.63 5.08 -18.58
N ALA A 306 -2.59 5.56 -19.25
CA ALA A 306 -1.98 6.83 -18.89
C ALA A 306 -2.95 8.00 -19.12
N ILE A 307 -3.18 8.77 -18.07
CA ILE A 307 -4.12 9.87 -18.03
C ILE A 307 -3.33 11.13 -17.76
N LYS A 308 -3.39 12.05 -18.72
CA LYS A 308 -2.82 13.38 -18.55
C LYS A 308 -3.64 14.16 -17.53
N VAL A 309 -2.97 14.70 -16.53
CA VAL A 309 -3.58 15.50 -15.47
C VAL A 309 -2.92 16.87 -15.40
N LYS A 310 -3.66 17.83 -14.85
CA LYS A 310 -3.24 19.20 -14.62
C LYS A 310 -3.34 19.55 -13.15
N LYS A 311 -2.49 20.48 -12.73
CA LYS A 311 -2.61 21.12 -11.44
C LYS A 311 -4.03 21.69 -11.26
N GLY A 312 -4.67 21.28 -10.17
CA GLY A 312 -6.02 21.71 -9.81
C GLY A 312 -7.11 20.72 -10.20
N ASP A 313 -6.83 19.71 -11.02
CA ASP A 313 -7.76 18.60 -11.24
C ASP A 313 -8.13 17.92 -9.91
N ILE A 314 -9.30 17.31 -9.85
CA ILE A 314 -9.82 16.61 -8.67
C ILE A 314 -9.95 15.12 -8.98
N MET A 315 -9.30 14.30 -8.19
CA MET A 315 -9.38 12.83 -8.25
C MET A 315 -10.23 12.31 -7.09
N ARG A 316 -11.02 11.26 -7.29
CA ARG A 316 -11.79 10.62 -6.21
C ARG A 316 -11.75 9.11 -6.37
N LEU A 317 -11.74 8.39 -5.26
CA LEU A 317 -11.85 6.93 -5.20
C LEU A 317 -13.16 6.56 -4.53
N ASP A 318 -14.01 5.81 -5.21
CA ASP A 318 -15.18 5.17 -4.61
C ASP A 318 -14.95 3.65 -4.59
N SER A 319 -15.54 2.94 -3.61
CA SER A 319 -15.42 1.48 -3.54
C SER A 319 -16.74 0.85 -3.13
N THR A 320 -17.08 -0.26 -3.79
CA THR A 320 -18.30 -1.03 -3.53
C THR A 320 -17.97 -2.32 -2.80
N TYR A 321 -18.73 -2.59 -1.74
CA TYR A 321 -18.65 -3.81 -0.93
C TYR A 321 -19.98 -4.55 -0.96
N ASP A 322 -19.94 -5.89 -0.94
CA ASP A 322 -21.14 -6.73 -0.90
C ASP A 322 -20.85 -8.04 -0.16
N LEU A 323 -21.13 -8.04 1.15
CA LEU A 323 -20.84 -9.19 2.02
C LEU A 323 -21.77 -10.39 1.80
N THR A 324 -22.82 -10.22 0.98
CA THR A 324 -23.66 -11.34 0.53
C THR A 324 -23.01 -12.16 -0.59
N LYS A 325 -21.96 -11.61 -1.21
CA LYS A 325 -21.18 -12.27 -2.28
C LYS A 325 -19.83 -12.76 -1.79
N HIS A 326 -19.08 -11.90 -1.11
CA HIS A 326 -17.75 -12.21 -0.61
C HIS A 326 -17.65 -11.82 0.85
N ARG A 327 -17.19 -12.75 1.68
CA ARG A 327 -17.05 -12.51 3.11
C ARG A 327 -15.83 -11.63 3.40
N LEU A 328 -15.82 -10.96 4.54
CA LEU A 328 -14.59 -10.38 5.07
C LEU A 328 -13.61 -11.51 5.41
N ARG A 329 -12.31 -11.21 5.44
CA ARG A 329 -11.31 -12.13 5.96
C ARG A 329 -11.68 -12.50 7.42
N PRO A 330 -11.58 -13.78 7.81
CA PRO A 330 -11.74 -14.15 9.21
C PRO A 330 -10.64 -13.51 10.05
N ASP A 331 -10.99 -13.03 11.25
CA ASP A 331 -9.98 -12.62 12.22
C ASP A 331 -9.17 -13.84 12.66
N SER A 332 -7.84 -13.67 12.68
CA SER A 332 -6.87 -14.61 13.23
C SER A 332 -7.17 -15.14 14.65
N GLN A 333 -7.88 -14.38 15.50
CA GLN A 333 -8.13 -14.79 16.89
C GLN A 333 -9.49 -15.42 17.13
N ASN A 334 -10.54 -14.94 16.45
CA ASN A 334 -11.91 -15.36 16.73
C ASN A 334 -12.61 -16.03 15.55
N HIS A 335 -12.00 -16.07 14.36
CA HIS A 335 -12.53 -16.64 13.12
C HIS A 335 -13.92 -16.13 12.70
N GLU A 336 -14.55 -15.25 13.49
CA GLU A 336 -15.75 -14.51 13.13
C GLU A 336 -15.43 -13.50 12.02
N MET A 337 -16.48 -13.05 11.32
CA MET A 337 -16.45 -12.01 10.29
C MET A 337 -15.98 -10.67 10.90
N GLY A 338 -14.68 -10.53 11.11
CA GLY A 338 -14.12 -9.51 12.01
C GLY A 338 -12.89 -8.78 11.50
N ALA A 339 -12.31 -9.15 10.35
CA ALA A 339 -11.34 -8.26 9.71
C ALA A 339 -12.07 -7.03 9.17
N GLU A 340 -11.46 -5.87 9.34
CA GLU A 340 -11.91 -4.63 8.74
C GLU A 340 -11.93 -4.69 7.21
N ALA A 341 -12.82 -3.94 6.59
CA ALA A 341 -12.69 -3.56 5.18
C ALA A 341 -11.69 -2.42 5.02
N MET A 342 -11.06 -2.31 3.86
CA MET A 342 -10.13 -1.24 3.51
C MET A 342 -10.28 -0.85 2.05
N ALA A 343 -10.34 0.46 1.76
CA ALA A 343 -10.43 0.94 0.38
C ALA A 343 -9.30 1.94 0.07
N LEU A 344 -8.26 1.43 -0.60
CA LEU A 344 -7.10 2.18 -1.07
C LEU A 344 -6.82 1.84 -2.54
N ALA A 345 -6.23 2.78 -3.27
CA ALA A 345 -5.57 2.50 -4.53
C ALA A 345 -4.19 3.15 -4.54
N ALA A 346 -3.18 2.33 -4.86
CA ALA A 346 -1.90 2.85 -5.27
C ALA A 346 -2.01 3.41 -6.69
N PHE A 347 -1.23 4.44 -7.00
CA PHE A 347 -1.13 4.99 -8.35
C PHE A 347 0.31 5.37 -8.67
N ILE A 348 0.68 5.28 -9.93
CA ILE A 348 1.99 5.72 -10.43
C ILE A 348 1.82 7.08 -11.10
N PHE A 349 2.64 8.05 -10.68
CA PHE A 349 2.63 9.40 -11.20
C PHE A 349 3.96 9.75 -11.86
N ALA A 350 3.92 10.37 -13.04
CA ALA A 350 5.07 10.88 -13.76
C ALA A 350 5.05 12.42 -13.84
N LEU A 351 6.10 13.07 -13.34
CA LEU A 351 6.26 14.54 -13.38
C LEU A 351 7.27 14.95 -14.47
N PRO A 352 7.03 16.06 -15.18
CA PRO A 352 8.07 16.69 -16.00
C PRO A 352 9.23 17.19 -15.12
N GLU A 353 10.46 17.07 -15.65
CA GLU A 353 11.72 17.32 -14.94
C GLU A 353 11.82 18.74 -14.34
N GLU A 354 11.15 19.73 -14.92
CA GLU A 354 11.14 21.12 -14.44
C GLU A 354 10.54 21.29 -13.03
N VAL A 355 9.80 20.30 -12.51
CA VAL A 355 9.17 20.35 -11.17
C VAL A 355 9.90 19.47 -10.15
N ALA A 356 10.85 18.63 -10.58
CA ALA A 356 11.67 17.82 -9.68
C ALA A 356 12.67 18.74 -8.98
N ALA A 357 12.24 19.28 -7.84
CA ALA A 357 12.91 20.24 -6.97
C ALA A 357 14.42 20.41 -7.26
N THR A 358 14.79 21.60 -7.73
CA THR A 358 16.17 22.07 -7.72
C THR A 358 16.80 21.65 -6.39
N PRO A 359 17.90 20.87 -6.38
CA PRO A 359 18.57 20.51 -5.14
C PRO A 359 18.74 21.79 -4.33
N ALA A 360 18.26 21.80 -3.08
CA ALA A 360 18.49 22.93 -2.20
C ALA A 360 19.99 23.20 -2.20
N ASP A 361 20.39 24.36 -2.73
CA ASP A 361 21.78 24.76 -2.82
C ASP A 361 22.40 24.64 -1.42
N PRO A 362 23.40 23.76 -1.21
CA PRO A 362 24.06 23.66 0.09
C PRO A 362 24.88 24.93 0.42
N GLY A 363 24.98 25.89 -0.50
CA GLY A 363 25.63 27.17 -0.29
C GLY A 363 24.81 28.14 0.54
N HIS A 364 24.91 28.06 1.87
CA HIS A 364 25.10 29.19 2.80
C HIS A 364 24.92 28.72 4.25
N ALA A 365 25.86 27.92 4.73
CA ALA A 365 26.23 27.90 6.15
C ALA A 365 27.67 28.44 6.23
N HIS A 366 27.80 29.73 6.54
CA HIS A 366 29.06 30.37 6.94
C HIS A 366 29.01 30.72 8.42
#